data_AF-A0A4Y2L884-F1
#
_entry.id   AF-A0A4Y2L884-F1
#
_cell.length_a   1.000
_cell.length_b   1.000
_cell.length_c   1.000
_cell.angle_alpha   90.00
_cell.angle_beta   90.00
_cell.angle_gamma   90.00
#
_symmetry.space_group_name_H-M   'P 1'
#
loop_
_entity.id
_entity.type
_entity.pdbx_description
1 polymer ?
#
loop_
_entity_poly.entity_id
_entity_poly.type
_entity_poly.pdbx_seq_one_letter_code
_entity_poly.pdbx_strand_id
1 'polypeptide(L)'
;MTRKNKITVGEDFRIAIHIAIKNFRQNDEQKEYEFPSSLSSTERAYVHRYCQNLGLKSKSRGEGANRFLTVYKKEGSTIVQADAVFELGHISRRHTLSLLQRFPIAARERQELLPPTERDRILGQEAVRDVSRNIGRLGSGIPMVPQRKCENEFTAFRQTLPIWNCQEEIIQVISCHQVVMISGETGSGKTTQVPQFILDHCSIVGQPCRIICTQPRRIAAITVAERVALERDDKIGQSIGYQVRLESRISPKTLLTFCTNGVLLRTLMGGDASVATVTHILVDELHERDRYSDFLLIVLRDLILKFRNLKLILMSASLDMQLFCKYFSNCPIIEVPGRVFEVKTFFLEDILKGTGYTNPAMLKYIKDMEKQKSRKKLESWCSIQSSDTSVNSAEDIPSESGKNFYQDIGLENLSLHDTDSEREADPHLTATVDKVIEDAWMSGDDDFSYLMQLILSENVSVDYQHNETHVSPLMLAAGRGNIDVVEQLLVLGASIHIKSTNGWTAIDWANHFGHKEIAELLNSQCFKFLRCLRETKKKGMKSKMAANFETHYLRNY
;
A
#
# COMPACT_ATOMS: atom_id res chain seq x y z
N MET A 1 22.42 -60.52 -31.36
CA MET A 1 22.32 -59.06 -31.61
C MET A 1 20.84 -58.69 -31.78
N THR A 2 20.18 -58.24 -30.71
CA THR A 2 18.79 -57.78 -30.75
C THR A 2 18.72 -56.37 -31.33
N ARG A 3 17.96 -56.19 -32.41
CA ARG A 3 17.70 -54.89 -33.06
C ARG A 3 17.17 -53.89 -32.01
N LYS A 4 17.98 -52.91 -31.61
CA LYS A 4 17.51 -51.76 -30.81
C LYS A 4 16.52 -50.98 -31.68
N ASN A 5 15.22 -51.14 -31.43
CA ASN A 5 14.17 -50.35 -32.09
C ASN A 5 14.54 -48.86 -31.99
N LYS A 6 14.65 -48.21 -33.14
CA LYS A 6 14.99 -46.79 -33.26
C LYS A 6 13.79 -45.99 -32.75
N ILE A 7 13.82 -45.58 -31.49
CA ILE A 7 12.78 -44.71 -30.92
C ILE A 7 12.85 -43.36 -31.65
N THR A 8 11.83 -43.07 -32.46
CA THR A 8 11.66 -41.82 -33.19
C THR A 8 10.74 -40.90 -32.40
N VAL A 9 11.24 -39.72 -32.07
CA VAL A 9 10.53 -38.61 -31.41
C VAL A 9 10.95 -37.33 -32.12
N GLY A 10 10.08 -36.31 -32.13
CA GLY A 10 10.34 -35.03 -32.79
C GLY A 10 11.58 -34.33 -32.21
N GLU A 11 12.26 -33.54 -33.04
CA GLU A 11 13.50 -32.86 -32.63
C GLU A 11 13.26 -31.85 -31.50
N ASP A 12 12.14 -31.12 -31.56
CA ASP A 12 11.71 -30.18 -30.52
C ASP A 12 11.55 -30.87 -29.17
N PHE A 13 10.98 -32.09 -29.17
CA PHE A 13 10.85 -32.91 -27.97
C PHE A 13 12.22 -33.32 -27.43
N ARG A 14 13.16 -33.70 -28.30
CA ARG A 14 14.53 -34.06 -27.87
C ARG A 14 15.25 -32.89 -27.21
N ILE A 15 15.13 -31.70 -27.80
CA ILE A 15 15.72 -30.46 -27.27
C ILE A 15 15.11 -30.14 -25.91
N ALA A 16 13.77 -30.21 -25.79
CA ALA A 16 13.07 -29.95 -24.52
C ALA A 16 13.50 -30.92 -23.41
N ILE A 17 13.59 -32.22 -23.70
CA ILE A 17 14.07 -33.23 -22.73
C ILE A 17 15.53 -32.96 -22.35
N HIS A 18 16.39 -32.60 -23.31
CA HIS A 18 17.78 -32.28 -23.03
C HIS A 18 17.91 -31.12 -22.06
N ILE A 19 17.20 -30.02 -22.30
CA ILE A 19 17.20 -28.83 -21.44
C ILE A 19 16.64 -29.17 -20.05
N ALA A 20 15.49 -29.85 -19.98
CA ALA A 20 14.83 -30.21 -18.72
C ALA A 20 15.74 -31.08 -17.83
N ILE A 21 16.35 -32.11 -18.40
CA ILE A 21 17.26 -33.01 -17.66
C ILE A 21 18.57 -32.31 -17.31
N LYS A 22 19.09 -31.42 -18.16
CA LYS A 22 20.28 -30.62 -17.86
C LYS A 22 20.04 -29.71 -16.65
N ASN A 23 18.94 -28.97 -16.65
CA ASN A 23 18.55 -28.08 -15.54
C ASN A 23 18.32 -28.88 -14.25
N PHE A 24 17.59 -30.00 -14.34
CA PHE A 24 17.39 -30.90 -13.20
C PHE A 24 18.70 -31.39 -12.60
N ARG A 25 19.70 -31.73 -13.43
CA ARG A 25 21.02 -32.15 -12.95
C ARG A 25 21.78 -31.04 -12.24
N GLN A 26 21.64 -29.79 -12.67
CA GLN A 26 22.32 -28.63 -12.08
C GLN A 26 21.68 -28.15 -10.77
N ASN A 27 20.43 -28.50 -10.49
CA ASN A 27 19.73 -28.09 -9.26
C ASN A 27 19.93 -29.13 -8.13
N ASP A 28 20.84 -28.88 -7.19
CA ASP A 28 21.18 -29.82 -6.11
C ASP A 28 20.07 -30.00 -5.06
N GLU A 29 19.15 -29.05 -4.91
CA GLU A 29 18.00 -29.17 -4.01
C GLU A 29 16.94 -30.13 -4.55
N GLN A 30 16.83 -30.24 -5.88
CA GLN A 30 15.83 -31.07 -6.55
C GLN A 30 16.31 -32.52 -6.73
N LYS A 31 15.70 -33.45 -5.96
CA LYS A 31 16.05 -34.89 -5.99
C LYS A 31 15.26 -35.71 -7.01
N GLU A 32 14.07 -35.24 -7.40
CA GLU A 32 13.20 -35.88 -8.39
C GLU A 32 12.55 -34.87 -9.34
N TYR A 33 12.28 -35.33 -10.56
CA TYR A 33 11.67 -34.53 -11.62
C TYR A 33 10.57 -35.33 -12.32
N GLU A 34 9.34 -34.82 -12.31
CA GLU A 34 8.19 -35.48 -12.90
C GLU A 34 7.79 -34.85 -14.24
N PHE A 35 7.68 -35.68 -15.26
CA PHE A 35 7.21 -35.28 -16.58
C PHE A 35 5.68 -35.31 -16.67
N PRO A 36 5.10 -34.40 -17.47
CA PRO A 36 3.68 -34.38 -17.85
C PRO A 36 3.06 -35.75 -18.13
N SER A 37 1.79 -35.94 -17.75
CA SER A 37 1.08 -37.18 -18.06
C SER A 37 0.75 -37.31 -19.55
N SER A 38 0.84 -36.20 -20.30
CA SER A 38 0.59 -36.09 -21.73
C SER A 38 1.60 -36.82 -22.62
N LEU A 39 2.70 -37.36 -22.07
CA LEU A 39 3.69 -38.08 -22.87
C LEU A 39 3.11 -39.35 -23.50
N SER A 40 3.41 -39.60 -24.76
CA SER A 40 3.10 -40.85 -25.45
C SER A 40 3.98 -42.00 -24.95
N SER A 41 3.64 -43.24 -25.31
CA SER A 41 4.44 -44.42 -24.97
C SER A 41 5.85 -44.37 -25.57
N THR A 42 5.99 -43.87 -26.80
CA THR A 42 7.26 -43.70 -27.51
C THR A 42 8.12 -42.61 -26.89
N GLU A 43 7.52 -41.49 -26.49
CA GLU A 43 8.21 -40.40 -25.78
C GLU A 43 8.69 -40.84 -24.40
N ARG A 44 7.86 -41.54 -23.61
CA ARG A 44 8.29 -42.12 -22.33
C ARG A 44 9.47 -43.08 -22.51
N ALA A 45 9.42 -43.94 -23.53
CA ALA A 45 10.51 -44.84 -23.85
C ALA A 45 11.80 -44.09 -24.22
N TYR A 46 11.69 -42.97 -24.94
CA TYR A 46 12.83 -42.10 -25.24
C TYR A 46 13.42 -41.50 -23.95
N VAL A 47 12.59 -40.93 -23.08
CA VAL A 47 13.04 -40.32 -21.81
C VAL A 47 13.72 -41.36 -20.92
N HIS A 48 13.15 -42.57 -20.79
CA HIS A 48 13.77 -43.66 -20.06
C HIS A 48 15.17 -44.00 -20.60
N ARG A 49 15.31 -44.14 -21.93
CA ARG A 49 16.60 -44.43 -22.57
C ARG A 49 17.60 -43.28 -22.39
N TYR A 50 17.13 -42.05 -22.50
CA TYR A 50 17.95 -40.85 -22.34
C TYR A 50 18.49 -40.71 -20.91
N CYS A 51 17.63 -40.90 -19.92
CA CYS A 51 18.00 -40.88 -18.50
C CYS A 51 18.98 -42.01 -18.15
N GLN A 52 18.76 -43.21 -18.70
CA GLN A 52 19.65 -44.36 -18.50
C GLN A 52 21.07 -44.08 -19.01
N ASN A 53 21.21 -43.44 -20.18
CA ASN A 53 22.51 -43.05 -20.73
C ASN A 53 23.23 -42.00 -19.86
N LEU A 54 22.49 -41.20 -19.10
CA LEU A 54 23.02 -40.18 -18.19
C LEU A 54 23.20 -40.70 -16.75
N GLY A 55 22.99 -42.00 -16.51
CA GLY A 55 23.14 -42.62 -15.19
C GLY A 55 22.03 -42.26 -14.19
N LEU A 56 20.92 -41.67 -14.65
CA LEU A 56 19.74 -41.37 -13.85
C LEU A 56 18.78 -42.56 -13.82
N LYS A 57 18.00 -42.70 -12.75
CA LYS A 57 16.90 -43.69 -12.67
C LYS A 57 15.60 -43.03 -13.09
N SER A 58 14.70 -43.78 -13.72
CA SER A 58 13.39 -43.28 -14.13
C SER A 58 12.32 -44.35 -13.98
N LYS A 59 11.10 -43.97 -13.58
CA LYS A 59 9.95 -44.87 -13.38
C LYS A 59 8.68 -44.20 -13.94
N SER A 60 7.92 -44.94 -14.73
CA SER A 60 6.55 -44.54 -15.10
C SER A 60 5.56 -45.10 -14.09
N ARG A 61 4.64 -44.29 -13.59
CA ARG A 61 3.59 -44.67 -12.61
C ARG A 61 2.20 -44.31 -13.16
N GLY A 62 1.16 -45.01 -12.69
CA GLY A 62 -0.24 -44.76 -13.08
C GLY A 62 -0.68 -45.46 -14.38
N GLU A 63 -1.98 -45.33 -14.68
CA GLU A 63 -2.64 -45.95 -15.83
C GLU A 63 -3.37 -44.92 -16.70
N GLY A 64 -3.42 -45.16 -18.01
CA GLY A 64 -4.13 -44.31 -18.97
C GLY A 64 -3.65 -42.84 -18.97
N ALA A 65 -4.60 -41.92 -18.87
CA ALA A 65 -4.37 -40.47 -18.86
C ALA A 65 -3.70 -39.96 -17.56
N ASN A 66 -3.69 -40.77 -16.51
CA ASN A 66 -3.04 -40.45 -15.22
C ASN A 66 -1.63 -41.07 -15.13
N ARG A 67 -1.06 -41.52 -16.26
CA ARG A 67 0.28 -42.11 -16.28
C ARG A 67 1.36 -41.04 -16.41
N PHE A 68 2.18 -40.87 -15.38
CA PHE A 68 3.27 -39.89 -15.34
C PHE A 68 4.64 -40.60 -15.26
N LEU A 69 5.71 -39.88 -15.61
CA LEU A 69 7.08 -40.41 -15.61
C LEU A 69 7.95 -39.56 -14.69
N THR A 70 8.58 -40.18 -13.69
CA THR A 70 9.46 -39.50 -12.75
C THR A 70 10.91 -39.94 -12.94
N VAL A 71 11.84 -38.99 -12.89
CA VAL A 71 13.30 -39.18 -12.99
C VAL A 71 13.95 -38.82 -11.66
N TYR A 72 14.96 -39.58 -11.26
CA TYR A 72 15.59 -39.52 -9.93
C TYR A 72 17.12 -39.40 -10.05
N LYS A 73 17.72 -38.59 -9.18
CA LYS A 73 19.18 -38.57 -8.94
C LYS A 73 19.59 -39.79 -8.11
N LYS A 74 20.79 -40.34 -8.31
CA LYS A 74 21.25 -41.56 -7.62
C LYS A 74 21.44 -41.38 -6.10
N GLU A 75 21.81 -40.19 -5.66
CA GLU A 75 22.05 -39.88 -4.25
C GLU A 75 20.77 -39.36 -3.58
N GLY A 76 20.35 -40.03 -2.50
CA GLY A 76 19.17 -39.63 -1.73
C GLY A 76 17.81 -39.97 -2.36
N SER A 77 17.75 -40.79 -3.42
CA SER A 77 16.47 -41.21 -4.01
C SER A 77 15.64 -42.07 -3.07
N THR A 78 14.37 -41.71 -2.88
CA THR A 78 13.31 -42.46 -2.16
C THR A 78 12.88 -43.77 -2.84
N ILE A 79 13.75 -44.37 -3.67
CA ILE A 79 13.44 -45.55 -4.49
C ILE A 79 13.17 -46.82 -3.65
N VAL A 80 13.25 -46.75 -2.33
CA VAL A 80 12.89 -47.86 -1.43
C VAL A 80 11.77 -47.44 -0.46
N GLN A 81 10.61 -47.13 -0.98
CA GLN A 81 9.38 -47.57 -0.32
C GLN A 81 8.54 -48.25 -1.40
N ALA A 82 8.22 -49.52 -1.18
CA ALA A 82 7.13 -50.15 -1.91
C ALA A 82 5.95 -49.17 -1.87
N ASP A 83 5.42 -48.81 -3.04
CA ASP A 83 4.30 -47.87 -3.13
C ASP A 83 3.25 -48.35 -2.13
N ALA A 84 3.05 -47.61 -1.03
CA ALA A 84 2.13 -48.02 0.01
C ALA A 84 0.73 -47.94 -0.62
N VAL A 85 0.22 -49.10 -1.05
CA VAL A 85 -1.09 -49.18 -1.67
C VAL A 85 -2.10 -49.06 -0.54
N PHE A 86 -2.66 -47.87 -0.39
CA PHE A 86 -3.78 -47.65 0.51
C PHE A 86 -5.07 -48.01 -0.21
N GLU A 87 -5.49 -49.28 -0.09
CA GLU A 87 -6.77 -49.71 -0.62
C GLU A 87 -7.90 -49.21 0.29
N LEU A 88 -8.71 -48.30 -0.22
CA LEU A 88 -9.91 -47.86 0.46
C LEU A 88 -10.90 -49.03 0.56
N GLY A 89 -11.17 -49.48 1.79
CA GLY A 89 -12.23 -50.44 2.06
C GLY A 89 -13.58 -49.99 1.54
N HIS A 90 -14.47 -50.94 1.26
CA HIS A 90 -15.76 -50.70 0.59
C HIS A 90 -16.63 -49.64 1.30
N ILE A 91 -16.61 -49.63 2.63
CA ILE A 91 -17.34 -48.65 3.45
C ILE A 91 -16.73 -47.25 3.27
N SER A 92 -15.41 -47.12 3.42
CA SER A 92 -14.68 -45.86 3.20
C SER A 92 -14.93 -45.31 1.81
N ARG A 93 -14.93 -46.18 0.77
CA ARG A 93 -15.20 -45.78 -0.61
C ARG A 93 -16.62 -45.22 -0.78
N ARG A 94 -17.64 -45.82 -0.16
CA ARG A 94 -19.02 -45.29 -0.16
C ARG A 94 -19.11 -43.94 0.55
N HIS A 95 -18.44 -43.78 1.69
CA HIS A 95 -18.43 -42.50 2.40
C HIS A 95 -17.72 -41.41 1.59
N THR A 96 -16.56 -41.71 1.00
CA THR A 96 -15.85 -40.78 0.13
C THR A 96 -16.71 -40.38 -1.07
N LEU A 97 -17.39 -41.33 -1.72
CA LEU A 97 -18.31 -41.04 -2.81
C LEU A 97 -19.49 -40.16 -2.37
N SER A 98 -20.10 -40.47 -1.23
CA SER A 98 -21.18 -39.67 -0.65
C SER A 98 -20.74 -38.23 -0.35
N LEU A 99 -19.53 -38.06 0.21
CA LEU A 99 -18.93 -36.75 0.45
C LEU A 99 -18.65 -36.00 -0.85
N LEU A 100 -18.07 -36.65 -1.86
CA LEU A 100 -17.79 -36.04 -3.16
C LEU A 100 -19.06 -35.68 -3.94
N GLN A 101 -20.15 -36.41 -3.74
CA GLN A 101 -21.46 -36.08 -4.32
C GLN A 101 -22.09 -34.87 -3.62
N ARG A 102 -21.94 -34.78 -2.30
CA ARG A 102 -22.49 -33.67 -1.50
C ARG A 102 -21.63 -32.40 -1.59
N PHE A 103 -20.33 -32.55 -1.81
CA PHE A 103 -19.34 -31.49 -1.94
C PHE A 103 -18.47 -31.76 -3.18
N PRO A 104 -18.94 -31.38 -4.38
CA PRO A 104 -18.19 -31.57 -5.61
C PRO A 104 -16.88 -30.79 -5.58
N ILE A 105 -15.77 -31.44 -5.96
CA ILE A 105 -14.44 -30.81 -6.02
C ILE A 105 -14.50 -29.61 -6.97
N ALA A 106 -14.16 -28.42 -6.47
CA ALA A 106 -14.14 -27.19 -7.23
C ALA A 106 -13.06 -27.23 -8.33
N ALA A 107 -13.24 -26.45 -9.40
CA ALA A 107 -12.26 -26.39 -10.50
C ALA A 107 -10.84 -26.04 -10.01
N ARG A 108 -10.74 -25.18 -9.00
CA ARG A 108 -9.48 -24.81 -8.34
C ARG A 108 -8.86 -25.98 -7.57
N GLU A 109 -9.65 -26.69 -6.79
CA GLU A 109 -9.17 -27.87 -6.04
C GLU A 109 -8.74 -28.98 -7.01
N ARG A 110 -9.45 -29.17 -8.13
CA ARG A 110 -9.02 -30.09 -9.20
C ARG A 110 -7.66 -29.68 -9.77
N GLN A 111 -7.42 -28.38 -9.93
CA GLN A 111 -6.14 -27.86 -10.42
C GLN A 111 -5.02 -28.03 -9.38
N GLU A 112 -5.31 -27.84 -8.09
CA GLU A 112 -4.35 -28.12 -7.00
C GLU A 112 -4.04 -29.62 -6.86
N LEU A 113 -4.99 -30.49 -7.22
CA LEU A 113 -4.78 -31.95 -7.27
C LEU A 113 -3.95 -32.40 -8.48
N LEU A 114 -3.71 -31.53 -9.48
CA LEU A 114 -2.81 -31.85 -10.59
C LEU A 114 -1.35 -31.87 -10.11
N PRO A 115 -0.51 -32.72 -10.74
CA PRO A 115 0.93 -32.70 -10.50
C PRO A 115 1.52 -31.30 -10.69
N PRO A 116 2.58 -30.93 -9.94
CA PRO A 116 3.18 -29.60 -10.02
C PRO A 116 3.50 -29.13 -11.45
N THR A 117 3.93 -30.05 -12.32
CA THR A 117 4.26 -29.76 -13.73
C THR A 117 3.05 -29.52 -14.64
N GLU A 118 1.86 -29.96 -14.25
CA GLU A 118 0.60 -29.70 -14.97
C GLU A 118 -0.13 -28.47 -14.41
N ARG A 119 0.17 -28.05 -13.16
CA ARG A 119 -0.38 -26.80 -12.58
C ARG A 119 0.00 -25.58 -13.41
N ASP A 120 1.24 -25.54 -13.91
CA ASP A 120 1.80 -24.40 -14.65
C ASP A 120 1.47 -24.41 -16.15
N ARG A 121 1.11 -25.57 -16.72
CA ARG A 121 0.84 -25.74 -18.17
C ARG A 121 -0.53 -25.23 -18.62
N ILE A 122 -1.52 -25.16 -17.73
CA ILE A 122 -2.91 -24.78 -18.05
C ILE A 122 -3.09 -23.24 -18.13
N LEU A 123 -2.01 -22.46 -18.06
CA LEU A 123 -1.98 -21.03 -18.44
C LEU A 123 -2.10 -20.79 -19.96
N GLY A 124 -2.80 -21.67 -20.69
CA GLY A 124 -3.05 -21.60 -22.13
C GLY A 124 -4.49 -21.18 -22.45
N GLN A 125 -4.64 -19.90 -22.82
CA GLN A 125 -5.71 -19.20 -23.57
C GLN A 125 -7.21 -19.39 -23.21
N GLU A 126 -7.72 -20.56 -22.79
CA GLU A 126 -9.13 -20.71 -22.40
C GLU A 126 -9.37 -20.43 -20.91
N ALA A 127 -8.41 -20.77 -20.04
CA ALA A 127 -8.45 -20.39 -18.62
C ALA A 127 -8.24 -18.87 -18.41
N VAL A 128 -7.73 -18.15 -19.41
CA VAL A 128 -7.52 -16.69 -19.31
C VAL A 128 -8.84 -15.94 -19.15
N ARG A 129 -9.98 -16.48 -19.63
CA ARG A 129 -11.28 -15.82 -19.44
C ARG A 129 -11.82 -15.93 -18.01
N ASP A 130 -11.57 -17.04 -17.29
CA ASP A 130 -12.08 -17.23 -15.92
C ASP A 130 -11.04 -16.91 -14.83
N VAL A 131 -9.74 -17.06 -15.11
CA VAL A 131 -8.67 -16.58 -14.22
C VAL A 131 -8.63 -15.04 -14.24
N SER A 132 -8.87 -14.39 -15.39
CA SER A 132 -8.98 -12.91 -15.46
C SER A 132 -10.21 -12.38 -14.71
N ARG A 133 -11.31 -13.15 -14.63
CA ARG A 133 -12.51 -12.79 -13.83
C ARG A 133 -12.32 -12.93 -12.32
N ASN A 134 -11.41 -13.80 -11.87
CA ASN A 134 -11.20 -14.10 -10.45
C ASN A 134 -9.94 -13.45 -9.84
N ILE A 135 -9.09 -12.80 -10.64
CA ILE A 135 -7.94 -12.03 -10.14
C ILE A 135 -8.42 -10.91 -9.21
N GLY A 136 -8.14 -11.08 -7.91
CA GLY A 136 -8.47 -10.11 -6.86
C GLY A 136 -9.83 -10.29 -6.20
N ARG A 137 -10.52 -11.44 -6.37
CA ARG A 137 -11.68 -11.80 -5.56
C ARG A 137 -11.28 -12.69 -4.39
N LEU A 138 -12.01 -12.58 -3.28
CA LEU A 138 -11.85 -13.48 -2.14
C LEU A 138 -12.37 -14.89 -2.49
N GLY A 139 -11.68 -15.92 -2.01
CA GLY A 139 -12.10 -17.32 -2.23
C GLY A 139 -13.42 -17.67 -1.52
N SER A 140 -14.04 -18.79 -1.89
CA SER A 140 -15.27 -19.30 -1.28
C SER A 140 -14.99 -20.23 -0.10
N GLY A 141 -14.19 -19.78 0.86
CA GLY A 141 -13.91 -20.54 2.09
C GLY A 141 -15.20 -20.81 2.88
N ILE A 142 -15.27 -21.95 3.56
CA ILE A 142 -16.42 -22.35 4.38
C ILE A 142 -16.20 -21.85 5.81
N PRO A 143 -17.22 -21.31 6.51
CA PRO A 143 -17.09 -20.94 7.90
C PRO A 143 -16.78 -22.18 8.76
N MET A 144 -15.80 -22.06 9.65
CA MET A 144 -15.44 -23.14 10.58
C MET A 144 -15.33 -22.59 12.00
N VAL A 145 -15.44 -23.49 12.99
CA VAL A 145 -15.24 -23.13 14.39
C VAL A 145 -13.75 -22.86 14.60
N PRO A 146 -13.36 -21.67 15.09
CA PRO A 146 -11.96 -21.37 15.37
C PRO A 146 -11.39 -22.30 16.45
N GLN A 147 -10.14 -22.71 16.26
CA GLN A 147 -9.39 -23.47 17.27
C GLN A 147 -9.29 -22.67 18.57
N ARG A 148 -9.34 -23.38 19.71
CA ARG A 148 -9.19 -22.75 21.03
C ARG A 148 -7.83 -22.09 21.16
N LYS A 149 -7.82 -20.90 21.74
CA LYS A 149 -6.61 -20.12 21.99
C LYS A 149 -5.71 -20.83 23.00
N CYS A 150 -4.41 -20.88 22.73
CA CYS A 150 -3.37 -21.12 23.73
C CYS A 150 -2.86 -19.77 24.27
N GLU A 151 -2.56 -19.70 25.57
CA GLU A 151 -1.91 -18.53 26.14
C GLU A 151 -0.52 -18.35 25.51
N ASN A 152 -0.19 -17.10 25.18
CA ASN A 152 1.07 -16.73 24.56
C ASN A 152 1.59 -15.41 25.14
N GLU A 153 2.85 -15.09 24.84
CA GLU A 153 3.54 -13.89 25.33
C GLU A 153 2.81 -12.58 25.00
N PHE A 154 2.03 -12.55 23.92
CA PHE A 154 1.27 -11.37 23.50
C PHE A 154 -0.02 -11.15 24.30
N THR A 155 -0.48 -12.11 25.09
CA THR A 155 -1.73 -11.97 25.84
C THR A 155 -1.67 -10.85 26.86
N ALA A 156 -0.55 -10.71 27.58
CA ALA A 156 -0.34 -9.61 28.52
C ALA A 156 -0.36 -8.24 27.80
N PHE A 157 0.29 -8.14 26.62
CA PHE A 157 0.28 -6.91 25.83
C PHE A 157 -1.13 -6.54 25.34
N ARG A 158 -1.90 -7.50 24.82
CA ARG A 158 -3.27 -7.29 24.34
C ARG A 158 -4.19 -6.76 25.43
N GLN A 159 -4.05 -7.25 26.66
CA GLN A 159 -4.78 -6.77 27.84
C GLN A 159 -4.48 -5.31 28.20
N THR A 160 -3.34 -4.77 27.75
CA THR A 160 -3.06 -3.35 27.94
C THR A 160 -3.80 -2.46 26.96
N LEU A 161 -4.31 -2.96 25.83
CA LEU A 161 -4.94 -2.09 24.83
C LEU A 161 -6.29 -1.55 25.35
N PRO A 162 -6.64 -0.28 25.12
CA PRO A 162 -7.88 0.30 25.64
C PRO A 162 -9.16 -0.45 25.24
N ILE A 163 -9.18 -0.99 24.01
CA ILE A 163 -10.27 -1.80 23.48
C ILE A 163 -10.56 -3.06 24.31
N TRP A 164 -9.58 -3.56 25.07
CA TRP A 164 -9.73 -4.77 25.88
C TRP A 164 -10.82 -4.64 26.94
N ASN A 165 -10.92 -3.48 27.57
CA ASN A 165 -11.91 -3.22 28.61
C ASN A 165 -13.36 -3.23 28.07
N CYS A 166 -13.52 -3.02 26.75
CA CYS A 166 -14.81 -3.04 26.08
C CYS A 166 -15.13 -4.40 25.43
N GLN A 167 -14.29 -5.44 25.63
CA GLN A 167 -14.42 -6.72 24.92
C GLN A 167 -15.81 -7.37 25.11
N GLU A 168 -16.30 -7.46 26.35
CA GLU A 168 -17.59 -8.09 26.66
C GLU A 168 -18.76 -7.32 26.04
N GLU A 169 -18.75 -5.99 26.18
CA GLU A 169 -19.75 -5.09 25.60
C GLU A 169 -19.78 -5.23 24.06
N ILE A 170 -18.62 -5.20 23.40
CA ILE A 170 -18.51 -5.34 21.95
C ILE A 170 -19.15 -6.65 21.47
N ILE A 171 -18.83 -7.76 22.13
CA ILE A 171 -19.37 -9.08 21.76
C ILE A 171 -20.88 -9.16 22.00
N GLN A 172 -21.36 -8.61 23.12
CA GLN A 172 -22.78 -8.58 23.42
C GLN A 172 -23.56 -7.77 22.37
N VAL A 173 -23.09 -6.57 22.03
CA VAL A 173 -23.77 -5.70 21.06
C VAL A 173 -23.74 -6.29 19.65
N ILE A 174 -22.61 -6.87 19.21
CA ILE A 174 -22.51 -7.59 17.91
C ILE A 174 -23.47 -8.78 17.86
N SER A 175 -23.65 -9.49 18.98
CA SER A 175 -24.58 -10.62 19.05
C SER A 175 -26.03 -10.16 18.85
N CYS A 176 -26.42 -9.06 19.50
CA CYS A 176 -27.80 -8.53 19.47
C CYS A 176 -28.16 -7.73 18.21
N HIS A 177 -27.19 -7.14 17.51
CA HIS A 177 -27.46 -6.22 16.39
C HIS A 177 -26.84 -6.70 15.09
N GLN A 178 -27.48 -6.37 13.96
CA GLN A 178 -26.94 -6.74 12.64
C GLN A 178 -25.83 -5.79 12.19
N VAL A 179 -25.96 -4.50 12.50
CA VAL A 179 -24.97 -3.47 12.22
C VAL A 179 -24.53 -2.84 13.54
N VAL A 180 -23.22 -2.68 13.75
CA VAL A 180 -22.65 -2.04 14.94
C VAL A 180 -21.56 -1.08 14.51
N MET A 181 -21.49 0.09 15.15
CA MET A 181 -20.40 1.04 14.97
C MET A 181 -19.49 1.04 16.20
N ILE A 182 -18.18 0.95 15.98
CA ILE A 182 -17.15 1.01 17.03
C ILE A 182 -16.25 2.20 16.73
N SER A 183 -16.19 3.12 17.67
CA SER A 183 -15.37 4.34 17.59
C SER A 183 -14.27 4.31 18.62
N GLY A 184 -13.12 4.88 18.29
CA GLY A 184 -12.06 5.10 19.25
C GLY A 184 -10.80 5.56 18.55
N GLU A 185 -9.92 6.27 19.25
CA GLU A 185 -8.74 6.89 18.64
C GLU A 185 -7.77 5.86 18.01
N THR A 186 -6.86 6.35 17.17
CA THR A 186 -5.76 5.53 16.65
C THR A 186 -4.92 4.97 17.80
N GLY A 187 -4.54 3.70 17.73
CA GLY A 187 -3.82 3.03 18.81
C GLY A 187 -4.69 2.43 19.92
N SER A 188 -6.02 2.59 19.88
CA SER A 188 -6.92 1.93 20.84
C SER A 188 -6.99 0.40 20.69
N GLY A 189 -6.60 -0.13 19.52
CA GLY A 189 -6.54 -1.57 19.24
C GLY A 189 -7.72 -2.14 18.44
N LYS A 190 -8.66 -1.31 17.94
CA LYS A 190 -9.86 -1.75 17.18
C LYS A 190 -9.53 -2.77 16.09
N THR A 191 -8.66 -2.38 15.15
CA THR A 191 -8.29 -3.12 13.95
C THR A 191 -7.73 -4.51 14.23
N THR A 192 -6.89 -4.65 15.27
CA THR A 192 -6.25 -5.92 15.61
C THR A 192 -7.12 -6.75 16.56
N GLN A 193 -7.85 -6.15 17.49
CA GLN A 193 -8.52 -6.88 18.57
C GLN A 193 -9.97 -7.23 18.28
N VAL A 194 -10.76 -6.37 17.62
CA VAL A 194 -12.20 -6.65 17.39
C VAL A 194 -12.42 -7.94 16.58
N PRO A 195 -11.70 -8.18 15.46
CA PRO A 195 -11.81 -9.47 14.76
C PRO A 195 -11.43 -10.67 15.64
N GLN A 196 -10.41 -10.51 16.49
CA GLN A 196 -9.96 -11.57 17.40
C GLN A 196 -10.97 -11.85 18.50
N PHE A 197 -11.64 -10.83 19.05
CA PHE A 197 -12.70 -11.03 20.02
C PHE A 197 -13.85 -11.86 19.43
N ILE A 198 -14.22 -11.60 18.18
CA ILE A 198 -15.24 -12.39 17.47
C ILE A 198 -14.77 -13.84 17.29
N LEU A 199 -13.52 -14.05 16.83
CA LEU A 199 -12.95 -15.40 16.68
C LEU A 199 -12.94 -16.16 18.03
N ASP A 200 -12.47 -15.51 19.09
CA ASP A 200 -12.32 -16.10 20.42
C ASP A 200 -13.71 -16.44 21.00
N HIS A 201 -14.70 -15.55 20.83
CA HIS A 201 -16.08 -15.84 21.23
C HIS A 201 -16.70 -17.01 20.44
N CYS A 202 -16.54 -17.03 19.11
CA CYS A 202 -17.02 -18.13 18.28
C CYS A 202 -16.36 -19.47 18.65
N SER A 203 -15.09 -19.47 19.07
CA SER A 203 -14.40 -20.65 19.58
C SER A 203 -15.01 -21.16 20.90
N ILE A 204 -15.31 -20.24 21.84
CA ILE A 204 -15.92 -20.57 23.14
C ILE A 204 -17.33 -21.15 22.97
N VAL A 205 -18.17 -20.52 22.14
CA VAL A 205 -19.56 -20.94 21.91
C VAL A 205 -19.66 -22.12 20.92
N GLY A 206 -18.57 -22.41 20.20
CA GLY A 206 -18.54 -23.48 19.19
C GLY A 206 -19.30 -23.13 17.91
N GLN A 207 -19.38 -21.84 17.56
CA GLN A 207 -20.05 -21.39 16.34
C GLN A 207 -19.08 -21.24 15.16
N PRO A 208 -19.44 -21.74 13.96
CA PRO A 208 -18.65 -21.50 12.75
C PRO A 208 -18.63 -20.02 12.39
N CYS A 209 -17.47 -19.49 12.02
CA CYS A 209 -17.35 -18.11 11.58
C CYS A 209 -16.41 -17.97 10.38
N ARG A 210 -16.63 -16.89 9.62
CA ARG A 210 -15.76 -16.42 8.56
C ARG A 210 -15.85 -14.90 8.50
N ILE A 211 -14.72 -14.26 8.72
CA ILE A 211 -14.59 -12.83 8.96
C ILE A 211 -13.77 -12.20 7.83
N ILE A 212 -14.30 -11.13 7.26
CA ILE A 212 -13.56 -10.27 6.32
C ILE A 212 -13.41 -8.91 6.97
N CYS A 213 -12.19 -8.42 7.10
CA CYS A 213 -11.92 -7.07 7.58
C CYS A 213 -11.27 -6.26 6.44
N THR A 214 -11.87 -5.13 6.08
CA THR A 214 -11.28 -4.26 5.06
C THR A 214 -10.34 -3.23 5.68
N GLN A 215 -9.36 -2.82 4.89
CA GLN A 215 -8.41 -1.75 5.18
C GLN A 215 -8.33 -0.83 3.95
N PRO A 216 -8.15 0.49 4.13
CA PRO A 216 -8.04 1.41 2.99
C PRO A 216 -6.76 1.18 2.18
N ARG A 217 -5.67 0.74 2.83
CA ARG A 217 -4.33 0.65 2.23
C ARG A 217 -3.82 -0.80 2.19
N ARG A 218 -3.07 -1.13 1.14
CA ARG A 218 -2.46 -2.47 0.96
C ARG A 218 -1.53 -2.83 2.10
N ILE A 219 -0.62 -1.91 2.45
CA ILE A 219 0.36 -2.14 3.52
C ILE A 219 -0.33 -2.41 4.85
N ALA A 220 -1.39 -1.66 5.19
CA ALA A 220 -2.18 -1.88 6.40
C ALA A 220 -2.83 -3.27 6.42
N ALA A 221 -3.43 -3.72 5.31
CA ALA A 221 -4.01 -5.06 5.23
C ALA A 221 -2.97 -6.17 5.47
N ILE A 222 -1.78 -6.03 4.91
CA ILE A 222 -0.68 -7.01 5.05
C ILE A 222 -0.16 -7.01 6.50
N THR A 223 0.25 -5.85 7.00
CA THR A 223 0.91 -5.73 8.31
C THR A 223 -0.03 -6.06 9.47
N VAL A 224 -1.32 -5.70 9.36
CA VAL A 224 -2.31 -6.07 10.37
C VAL A 224 -2.54 -7.58 10.38
N ALA A 225 -2.64 -8.21 9.22
CA ALA A 225 -2.83 -9.66 9.15
C ALA A 225 -1.63 -10.42 9.73
N GLU A 226 -0.41 -9.99 9.40
CA GLU A 226 0.82 -10.55 9.97
C GLU A 226 0.87 -10.33 11.48
N ARG A 227 0.54 -9.13 11.95
CA ARG A 227 0.50 -8.82 13.39
C ARG A 227 -0.51 -9.69 14.13
N VAL A 228 -1.72 -9.86 13.59
CA VAL A 228 -2.76 -10.69 14.21
C VAL A 228 -2.40 -12.18 14.17
N ALA A 229 -1.74 -12.66 13.11
CA ALA A 229 -1.23 -14.02 13.05
C ALA A 229 -0.17 -14.25 14.16
N LEU A 230 0.79 -13.33 14.31
CA LEU A 230 1.79 -13.37 15.38
C LEU A 230 1.15 -13.34 16.78
N GLU A 231 0.19 -12.46 17.02
CA GLU A 231 -0.54 -12.37 18.30
C GLU A 231 -1.33 -13.64 18.64
N ARG A 232 -1.56 -14.53 17.68
CA ARG A 232 -2.25 -15.81 17.86
C ARG A 232 -1.33 -17.03 17.81
N ASP A 233 -0.02 -16.83 17.70
CA ASP A 233 0.95 -17.91 17.44
C ASP A 233 0.54 -18.76 16.21
N ASP A 234 0.05 -18.10 15.16
CA ASP A 234 -0.40 -18.72 13.92
C ASP A 234 0.49 -18.30 12.73
N LYS A 235 0.61 -19.18 11.74
CA LYS A 235 1.30 -18.87 10.49
C LYS A 235 0.34 -18.14 9.54
N ILE A 236 0.82 -17.04 8.95
CA ILE A 236 0.04 -16.32 7.95
C ILE A 236 -0.42 -17.24 6.81
N GLY A 237 -1.69 -17.14 6.42
CA GLY A 237 -2.35 -18.01 5.45
C GLY A 237 -3.00 -19.26 6.05
N GLN A 238 -2.86 -19.54 7.34
CA GLN A 238 -3.62 -20.57 8.05
C GLN A 238 -4.97 -20.01 8.50
N SER A 239 -5.19 -19.74 9.80
CA SER A 239 -6.48 -19.19 10.28
C SER A 239 -6.61 -17.69 10.02
N ILE A 240 -5.49 -16.98 9.96
CA ILE A 240 -5.39 -15.55 9.64
C ILE A 240 -4.69 -15.38 8.29
N GLY A 241 -5.19 -14.49 7.44
CA GLY A 241 -4.62 -14.23 6.12
C GLY A 241 -4.95 -12.85 5.59
N TYR A 242 -4.40 -12.54 4.42
CA TYR A 242 -4.74 -11.31 3.70
C TYR A 242 -4.90 -11.51 2.20
N GLN A 243 -5.66 -10.61 1.57
CA GLN A 243 -5.78 -10.50 0.11
C GLN A 243 -5.72 -9.04 -0.32
N VAL A 244 -4.72 -8.71 -1.12
CA VAL A 244 -4.62 -7.42 -1.81
C VAL A 244 -4.52 -7.64 -3.33
N ARG A 245 -4.43 -6.57 -4.11
CA ARG A 245 -4.29 -6.69 -5.57
C ARG A 245 -2.95 -7.37 -5.89
N LEU A 246 -2.99 -8.43 -6.70
CA LEU A 246 -1.84 -9.23 -7.16
C LEU A 246 -1.09 -10.02 -6.07
N GLU A 247 -1.56 -10.01 -4.81
CA GLU A 247 -0.87 -10.67 -3.71
C GLU A 247 -1.88 -11.24 -2.70
N SER A 248 -1.61 -12.46 -2.25
CA SER A 248 -2.55 -13.23 -1.43
C SER A 248 -1.83 -14.22 -0.53
N ARG A 249 -2.20 -14.23 0.74
CA ARG A 249 -1.83 -15.25 1.73
C ARG A 249 -3.09 -15.74 2.44
N ILE A 250 -3.90 -16.52 1.72
CA ILE A 250 -5.11 -17.18 2.23
C ILE A 250 -5.11 -18.66 1.83
N SER A 251 -5.78 -19.49 2.62
CA SER A 251 -6.05 -20.89 2.33
C SER A 251 -7.53 -21.21 2.60
N PRO A 252 -8.03 -22.40 2.24
CA PRO A 252 -9.37 -22.84 2.64
C PRO A 252 -9.59 -22.86 4.16
N LYS A 253 -8.50 -22.83 4.95
CA LYS A 253 -8.56 -22.79 6.42
C LYS A 253 -8.66 -21.38 7.01
N THR A 254 -8.52 -20.35 6.17
CA THR A 254 -8.51 -18.96 6.63
C THR A 254 -9.89 -18.50 7.07
N LEU A 255 -9.99 -18.13 8.34
CA LEU A 255 -11.21 -17.67 9.00
C LEU A 255 -11.27 -16.15 9.03
N LEU A 256 -10.15 -15.48 9.29
CA LEU A 256 -10.04 -14.02 9.24
C LEU A 256 -9.19 -13.60 8.05
N THR A 257 -9.80 -12.88 7.11
CA THR A 257 -9.08 -12.30 5.97
C THR A 257 -9.08 -10.79 6.06
N PHE A 258 -7.90 -10.18 6.11
CA PHE A 258 -7.74 -8.75 5.89
C PHE A 258 -7.61 -8.46 4.40
N CYS A 259 -8.30 -7.45 3.90
CA CYS A 259 -8.22 -7.11 2.48
C CYS A 259 -8.38 -5.62 2.23
N THR A 260 -8.06 -5.17 1.02
CA THR A 260 -8.38 -3.78 0.64
C THR A 260 -9.86 -3.63 0.31
N ASN A 261 -10.41 -2.42 0.51
CA ASN A 261 -11.80 -2.11 0.12
C ASN A 261 -12.13 -2.55 -1.32
N GLY A 262 -11.21 -2.31 -2.27
CA GLY A 262 -11.37 -2.69 -3.67
C GLY A 262 -11.43 -4.21 -3.93
N VAL A 263 -10.73 -5.02 -3.13
CA VAL A 263 -10.80 -6.50 -3.22
C VAL A 263 -12.17 -6.99 -2.77
N LEU A 264 -12.68 -6.50 -1.63
CA LEU A 264 -14.02 -6.87 -1.19
C LEU A 264 -15.07 -6.39 -2.18
N LEU A 265 -15.01 -5.13 -2.64
CA LEU A 265 -15.96 -4.60 -3.62
C LEU A 265 -15.99 -5.45 -4.90
N ARG A 266 -14.83 -5.82 -5.46
CA ARG A 266 -14.74 -6.71 -6.63
C ARG A 266 -15.31 -8.10 -6.38
N THR A 267 -15.17 -8.60 -5.15
CA THR A 267 -15.76 -9.87 -4.71
C THR A 267 -17.28 -9.77 -4.74
N LEU A 268 -17.85 -8.71 -4.16
CA LEU A 268 -19.30 -8.47 -4.10
C LEU A 268 -19.93 -8.25 -5.49
N MET A 269 -19.18 -7.65 -6.44
CA MET A 269 -19.59 -7.55 -7.85
C MET A 269 -19.73 -8.92 -8.53
N GLY A 270 -19.23 -10.01 -7.93
CA GLY A 270 -19.45 -11.38 -8.38
C GLY A 270 -20.87 -11.91 -8.12
N GLY A 271 -21.71 -11.15 -7.41
CA GLY A 271 -23.09 -11.50 -7.07
C GLY A 271 -23.23 -12.07 -5.65
N ASP A 272 -24.49 -12.20 -5.20
CA ASP A 272 -24.85 -12.52 -3.81
C ASP A 272 -24.19 -13.82 -3.29
N ALA A 273 -23.91 -14.79 -4.18
CA ALA A 273 -23.24 -16.05 -3.83
C ALA A 273 -21.83 -15.85 -3.22
N SER A 274 -21.16 -14.73 -3.50
CA SER A 274 -19.81 -14.45 -2.99
C SER A 274 -19.78 -14.18 -1.48
N VAL A 275 -20.92 -13.82 -0.88
CA VAL A 275 -21.07 -13.48 0.54
C VAL A 275 -21.74 -14.60 1.33
N ALA A 276 -22.30 -15.60 0.65
CA ALA A 276 -23.09 -16.67 1.27
C ALA A 276 -22.36 -17.42 2.40
N THR A 277 -21.02 -17.48 2.36
CA THR A 277 -20.21 -18.16 3.38
C THR A 277 -19.56 -17.21 4.39
N VAL A 278 -19.81 -15.90 4.29
CA VAL A 278 -19.26 -14.87 5.18
C VAL A 278 -20.23 -14.61 6.32
N THR A 279 -19.74 -14.66 7.56
CA THR A 279 -20.57 -14.40 8.74
C THR A 279 -20.42 -12.97 9.26
N HIS A 280 -19.22 -12.40 9.15
CA HIS A 280 -18.93 -11.04 9.62
C HIS A 280 -18.13 -10.26 8.57
N ILE A 281 -18.53 -9.00 8.34
CA ILE A 281 -17.76 -8.03 7.58
C ILE A 281 -17.43 -6.86 8.49
N LEU A 282 -16.16 -6.51 8.57
CA LEU A 282 -15.68 -5.32 9.24
C LEU A 282 -15.18 -4.33 8.19
N VAL A 283 -15.65 -3.09 8.27
CA VAL A 283 -15.13 -1.97 7.46
C VAL A 283 -14.36 -1.05 8.38
N ASP A 284 -13.05 -1.03 8.24
CA ASP A 284 -12.16 -0.24 9.08
C ASP A 284 -11.78 1.10 8.43
N GLU A 285 -11.30 2.03 9.26
CA GLU A 285 -10.85 3.36 8.88
C GLU A 285 -11.86 4.15 8.03
N LEU A 286 -13.14 4.04 8.39
CA LEU A 286 -14.24 4.76 7.74
C LEU A 286 -14.06 6.29 7.74
N HIS A 287 -13.26 6.79 8.68
CA HIS A 287 -12.93 8.19 8.78
C HIS A 287 -12.07 8.74 7.62
N GLU A 288 -11.37 7.89 6.86
CA GLU A 288 -10.57 8.33 5.70
C GLU A 288 -11.45 8.78 4.52
N ARG A 289 -12.74 8.39 4.49
CA ARG A 289 -13.72 8.70 3.43
C ARG A 289 -13.20 8.46 2.01
N ASP A 290 -12.51 7.34 1.82
CA ASP A 290 -12.06 6.90 0.49
C ASP A 290 -13.25 6.51 -0.41
N ARG A 291 -13.17 6.81 -1.71
CA ARG A 291 -14.22 6.52 -2.70
C ARG A 291 -14.66 5.05 -2.67
N TYR A 292 -13.71 4.12 -2.52
CA TYR A 292 -14.04 2.70 -2.52
C TYR A 292 -14.76 2.28 -1.23
N SER A 293 -14.47 2.95 -0.11
CA SER A 293 -15.17 2.75 1.16
C SER A 293 -16.65 3.13 1.02
N ASP A 294 -16.94 4.31 0.46
CA ASP A 294 -18.32 4.78 0.30
C ASP A 294 -19.13 3.86 -0.64
N PHE A 295 -18.55 3.45 -1.78
CA PHE A 295 -19.19 2.46 -2.66
C PHE A 295 -19.41 1.11 -1.96
N LEU A 296 -18.45 0.66 -1.17
CA LEU A 296 -18.58 -0.56 -0.39
C LEU A 296 -19.74 -0.46 0.61
N LEU A 297 -19.91 0.67 1.30
CA LEU A 297 -21.04 0.88 2.22
C LEU A 297 -22.40 0.86 1.52
N ILE A 298 -22.50 1.38 0.29
CA ILE A 298 -23.72 1.29 -0.53
C ILE A 298 -24.08 -0.17 -0.79
N VAL A 299 -23.12 -0.96 -1.28
CA VAL A 299 -23.34 -2.39 -1.57
C VAL A 299 -23.66 -3.18 -0.30
N LEU A 300 -22.97 -2.91 0.80
CA LEU A 300 -23.20 -3.59 2.07
C LEU A 300 -24.58 -3.28 2.65
N ARG A 301 -25.08 -2.05 2.52
CA ARG A 301 -26.43 -1.67 2.94
C ARG A 301 -27.50 -2.49 2.24
N ASP A 302 -27.32 -2.77 0.95
CA ASP A 302 -28.27 -3.59 0.19
C ASP A 302 -28.12 -5.08 0.56
N LEU A 303 -26.90 -5.54 0.85
CA LEU A 303 -26.63 -6.92 1.25
C LEU A 303 -27.20 -7.29 2.62
N ILE A 304 -27.11 -6.41 3.62
CA ILE A 304 -27.63 -6.70 4.97
C ILE A 304 -29.16 -6.90 4.97
N LEU A 305 -29.88 -6.28 4.03
CA LEU A 305 -31.32 -6.51 3.86
C LEU A 305 -31.64 -7.93 3.37
N LYS A 306 -30.76 -8.49 2.52
CA LYS A 306 -30.88 -9.84 1.96
C LYS A 306 -30.36 -10.92 2.92
N PHE A 307 -29.21 -10.68 3.56
CA PHE A 307 -28.52 -11.64 4.41
C PHE A 307 -28.67 -11.27 5.89
N ARG A 308 -29.79 -11.68 6.50
CA ARG A 308 -30.12 -11.36 7.91
C ARG A 308 -29.13 -11.90 8.94
N ASN A 309 -28.39 -12.96 8.59
CA ASN A 309 -27.37 -13.56 9.45
C ASN A 309 -25.99 -12.90 9.31
N LEU A 310 -25.80 -12.02 8.32
CA LEU A 310 -24.55 -11.29 8.12
C LEU A 310 -24.44 -10.16 9.15
N LYS A 311 -23.34 -10.15 9.90
CA LYS A 311 -23.00 -9.07 10.84
C LYS A 311 -22.06 -8.05 10.18
N LEU A 312 -22.42 -6.78 10.25
CA LEU A 312 -21.63 -5.66 9.73
C LEU A 312 -21.09 -4.82 10.89
N ILE A 313 -19.77 -4.68 10.98
CA ILE A 313 -19.11 -3.88 12.00
C ILE A 313 -18.38 -2.72 11.30
N LEU A 314 -18.70 -1.50 11.71
CA LEU A 314 -18.15 -0.26 11.17
C LEU A 314 -17.15 0.30 12.18
N MET A 315 -15.89 0.45 11.80
CA MET A 315 -14.84 0.94 12.70
C MET A 315 -14.31 2.30 12.22
N SER A 316 -14.18 3.24 13.14
CA SER A 316 -13.74 4.61 12.84
C SER A 316 -12.90 5.20 13.97
N ALA A 317 -12.00 6.14 13.65
CA ALA A 317 -11.21 6.88 14.62
C ALA A 317 -11.80 8.24 15.02
N SER A 318 -12.80 8.77 14.30
CA SER A 318 -13.19 10.19 14.41
C SER A 318 -14.70 10.49 14.43
N LEU A 319 -15.00 11.78 14.66
CA LEU A 319 -16.23 12.41 15.17
C LEU A 319 -17.49 12.39 14.30
N ASP A 320 -17.46 12.05 12.99
CA ASP A 320 -18.68 12.07 12.15
C ASP A 320 -19.47 10.74 12.22
N MET A 321 -19.64 10.21 13.44
CA MET A 321 -20.30 8.93 13.68
C MET A 321 -21.81 8.99 13.39
N GLN A 322 -22.42 10.15 13.65
CA GLN A 322 -23.84 10.34 13.50
C GLN A 322 -24.32 10.14 12.06
N LEU A 323 -23.50 10.53 11.07
CA LEU A 323 -23.84 10.34 9.68
C LEU A 323 -23.95 8.85 9.32
N PHE A 324 -22.97 8.04 9.69
CA PHE A 324 -22.96 6.61 9.40
C PHE A 324 -24.03 5.86 10.22
N CYS A 325 -24.21 6.23 11.49
CA CYS A 325 -25.27 5.71 12.33
C CYS A 325 -26.65 5.93 11.70
N LYS A 326 -26.94 7.15 11.24
CA LYS A 326 -28.18 7.49 10.55
C LYS A 326 -28.33 6.73 9.22
N TYR A 327 -27.24 6.58 8.47
CA TYR A 327 -27.24 5.87 7.19
C TYR A 327 -27.60 4.38 7.34
N PHE A 328 -27.19 3.74 8.45
CA PHE A 328 -27.52 2.35 8.78
C PHE A 328 -28.64 2.22 9.81
N SER A 329 -29.67 3.07 9.71
CA SER A 329 -30.91 2.97 10.49
C SER A 329 -30.72 3.05 12.02
N ASN A 330 -29.89 3.99 12.48
CA ASN A 330 -29.57 4.24 13.89
C ASN A 330 -28.93 3.02 14.59
N CYS A 331 -27.90 2.45 13.97
CA CYS A 331 -27.16 1.33 14.57
C CYS A 331 -26.47 1.74 15.90
N PRO A 332 -26.31 0.82 16.86
CA PRO A 332 -25.64 1.11 18.13
C PRO A 332 -24.16 1.51 17.91
N ILE A 333 -23.71 2.47 18.73
CA ILE A 333 -22.34 3.00 18.74
C ILE A 333 -21.68 2.59 20.06
N ILE A 334 -20.48 2.03 19.98
CA ILE A 334 -19.59 1.76 21.11
C ILE A 334 -18.41 2.71 21.03
N GLU A 335 -18.18 3.48 22.08
CA GLU A 335 -17.05 4.40 22.19
C GLU A 335 -15.95 3.80 23.06
N VAL A 336 -14.77 3.64 22.46
CA VAL A 336 -13.61 3.04 23.10
C VAL A 336 -12.73 4.16 23.64
N PRO A 337 -12.43 4.17 24.95
CA PRO A 337 -11.64 5.23 25.55
C PRO A 337 -10.22 5.25 24.95
N GLY A 338 -9.70 6.45 24.68
CA GLY A 338 -8.33 6.65 24.19
C GLY A 338 -7.29 6.61 25.31
N ARG A 339 -6.05 6.27 24.96
CA ARG A 339 -4.87 6.56 25.80
C ARG A 339 -4.29 7.87 25.32
N VAL A 340 -4.63 8.95 26.00
CA VAL A 340 -4.08 10.27 25.71
C VAL A 340 -2.67 10.34 26.30
N PHE A 341 -1.66 10.35 25.43
CA PHE A 341 -0.32 10.78 25.79
C PHE A 341 -0.19 12.27 25.45
N GLU A 342 0.51 13.03 26.28
CA GLU A 342 0.74 14.45 26.00
C GLU A 342 1.59 14.60 24.75
N VAL A 343 1.00 15.09 23.66
CA VAL A 343 1.71 15.43 22.42
C VAL A 343 1.88 16.94 22.38
N LYS A 344 3.11 17.43 22.61
CA LYS A 344 3.42 18.85 22.49
C LYS A 344 3.37 19.27 21.03
N THR A 345 2.54 20.28 20.75
CA THR A 345 2.41 20.84 19.40
C THR A 345 3.33 22.05 19.31
N PHE A 346 4.17 22.10 18.27
CA PHE A 346 5.02 23.24 17.97
C PHE A 346 4.57 23.84 16.64
N PHE A 347 4.42 25.17 16.61
CA PHE A 347 4.16 25.91 15.39
C PHE A 347 5.48 26.35 14.75
N LEU A 348 5.39 26.89 13.52
CA LEU A 348 6.59 27.29 12.78
C LEU A 348 7.41 28.32 13.55
N GLU A 349 6.77 29.25 14.24
CA GLU A 349 7.38 30.25 15.12
C GLU A 349 8.16 29.61 16.27
N ASP A 350 7.62 28.56 16.90
CA ASP A 350 8.30 27.84 17.98
C ASP A 350 9.52 27.09 17.46
N ILE A 351 9.40 26.50 16.27
CA ILE A 351 10.51 25.79 15.61
C ILE A 351 11.60 26.76 15.20
N LEU A 352 11.27 27.87 14.52
CA LEU A 352 12.25 28.88 14.10
C LEU A 352 12.97 29.50 15.31
N LYS A 353 12.23 29.79 16.39
CA LYS A 353 12.80 30.29 17.63
C LYS A 353 13.68 29.26 18.33
N GLY A 354 13.22 28.01 18.41
CA GLY A 354 13.93 26.93 19.12
C GLY A 354 15.17 26.44 18.39
N THR A 355 15.15 26.46 17.05
CA THR A 355 16.27 26.00 16.20
C THR A 355 17.24 27.11 15.82
N GLY A 356 16.80 28.38 15.86
CA GLY A 356 17.59 29.49 15.33
C GLY A 356 17.77 29.44 13.80
N TYR A 357 17.02 28.59 13.10
CA TYR A 357 17.14 28.44 11.66
C TYR A 357 16.86 29.75 10.93
N THR A 358 17.79 30.17 10.07
CA THR A 358 17.63 31.32 9.17
C THR A 358 18.13 30.96 7.79
N ASN A 359 17.47 31.47 6.75
CA ASN A 359 17.91 31.33 5.37
C ASN A 359 18.30 32.70 4.77
N PRO A 360 19.02 32.74 3.63
CA PRO A 360 19.48 34.01 3.05
C PRO A 360 18.37 35.02 2.74
N ALA A 361 17.19 34.54 2.34
CA ALA A 361 16.03 35.39 2.08
C ALA A 361 15.46 36.00 3.37
N MET A 362 15.40 35.23 4.46
CA MET A 362 15.00 35.69 5.79
C MET A 362 16.00 36.70 6.34
N LEU A 363 17.31 36.46 6.18
CA LEU A 363 18.34 37.41 6.59
C LEU A 363 18.24 38.73 5.82
N LYS A 364 17.99 38.67 4.51
CA LYS A 364 17.75 39.86 3.69
C LYS A 364 16.51 40.62 4.19
N TYR A 365 15.42 39.91 4.46
CA TYR A 365 14.20 40.51 4.99
C TYR A 365 14.40 41.14 6.37
N ILE A 366 15.14 40.49 7.28
CA ILE A 366 15.48 41.03 8.61
C ILE A 366 16.30 42.31 8.45
N LYS A 367 17.33 42.31 7.59
CA LYS A 367 18.16 43.50 7.30
C LYS A 367 17.33 44.64 6.69
N ASP A 368 16.42 44.35 5.77
CA ASP A 368 15.56 45.35 5.14
C ASP A 368 14.53 45.92 6.15
N MET A 369 14.01 45.08 7.04
CA MET A 369 13.13 45.47 8.15
C MET A 369 13.85 46.35 9.17
N GLU A 370 15.10 46.04 9.51
CA GLU A 370 15.94 46.87 10.39
C GLU A 370 16.24 48.22 9.76
N LYS A 371 16.61 48.25 8.47
CA LYS A 371 16.79 49.50 7.71
C LYS A 371 15.52 50.36 7.71
N GLN A 372 14.35 49.76 7.52
CA GLN A 372 13.07 50.48 7.57
C GLN A 372 12.75 50.99 8.98
N LYS A 373 13.01 50.23 10.04
CA LYS A 373 12.83 50.69 11.44
C LYS A 373 13.77 51.87 11.75
N SER A 374 15.03 51.79 11.35
CA SER A 374 16.00 52.88 11.50
C SER A 374 15.55 54.13 10.75
N ARG A 375 15.02 53.97 9.52
CA ARG A 375 14.51 55.10 8.72
C ARG A 375 13.27 55.75 9.34
N LYS A 376 12.31 54.96 9.83
CA LYS A 376 11.13 55.47 10.57
C LYS A 376 11.50 56.19 11.88
N LYS A 377 12.52 55.69 12.59
CA LYS A 377 13.03 56.34 13.80
C LYS A 377 13.68 57.68 13.48
N LEU A 378 14.42 57.76 12.37
CA LEU A 378 15.03 59.00 11.87
C LEU A 378 13.98 60.00 11.39
N GLU A 379 12.97 59.55 10.63
CA GLU A 379 11.83 60.38 10.18
C GLU A 379 11.05 60.95 11.40
N SER A 380 10.82 60.12 12.42
CA SER A 380 10.22 60.56 13.69
C SER A 380 11.08 61.60 14.42
N TRP A 381 12.41 61.44 14.44
CA TRP A 381 13.33 62.44 15.01
C TRP A 381 13.33 63.76 14.22
N CYS A 382 13.35 63.70 12.90
CA CYS A 382 13.29 64.90 12.05
C CYS A 382 11.96 65.64 12.16
N SER A 383 10.84 64.93 12.36
CA SER A 383 9.55 65.56 12.60
C SER A 383 9.44 66.27 13.96
N ILE A 384 10.26 65.89 14.95
CA ILE A 384 10.32 66.55 16.27
C ILE A 384 11.18 67.81 16.24
N GLN A 385 12.20 67.87 15.37
CA GLN A 385 13.06 69.05 15.23
C GLN A 385 12.47 70.16 14.33
N SER A 386 11.29 69.93 13.75
CA SER A 386 10.63 70.92 12.87
C SER A 386 9.73 71.90 13.63
N SER A 387 9.62 71.80 14.96
CA SER A 387 8.66 72.58 15.75
C SER A 387 9.25 73.34 16.93
N ASP A 388 10.55 73.66 16.96
CA ASP A 388 11.08 74.65 17.90
C ASP A 388 12.31 75.36 17.33
N THR A 389 12.11 76.61 16.90
CA THR A 389 13.19 77.58 16.67
C THR A 389 13.00 78.73 17.66
N SER A 390 13.71 78.71 18.79
CA SER A 390 14.24 79.92 19.43
C SER A 390 15.25 79.62 20.55
N VAL A 391 16.54 79.79 20.22
CA VAL A 391 17.55 80.58 20.95
C VAL A 391 17.70 80.37 22.48
N ASN A 392 18.79 79.73 22.98
CA ASN A 392 20.04 80.40 23.41
C ASN A 392 21.04 79.47 24.16
N SER A 393 22.33 79.76 23.91
CA SER A 393 23.54 79.63 24.76
C SER A 393 24.19 78.27 25.09
N ALA A 394 25.50 78.26 24.82
CA ALA A 394 26.55 77.27 25.01
C ALA A 394 26.63 76.62 26.40
N GLU A 395 27.03 75.34 26.44
CA GLU A 395 28.25 74.88 27.13
C GLU A 395 28.57 73.39 26.82
N ASP A 396 29.81 73.19 26.43
CA ASP A 396 30.74 72.04 26.54
C ASP A 396 30.30 70.56 26.45
N ILE A 397 31.03 69.86 25.57
CA ILE A 397 31.17 68.41 25.45
C ILE A 397 32.26 67.96 26.45
N PRO A 398 32.07 66.84 27.18
CA PRO A 398 32.95 65.70 26.89
C PRO A 398 32.23 64.35 26.85
N SER A 399 32.46 63.65 25.74
CA SER A 399 32.69 62.20 25.60
C SER A 399 32.09 61.23 26.65
N GLU A 400 31.07 60.46 26.26
CA GLU A 400 30.90 59.09 26.74
C GLU A 400 30.73 58.10 25.59
N SER A 401 31.45 57.02 25.74
CA SER A 401 31.71 55.90 24.84
C SER A 401 30.45 55.12 24.49
N GLY A 402 30.32 54.82 23.19
CA GLY A 402 29.32 53.89 22.69
C GLY A 402 29.47 52.51 23.33
N LYS A 403 28.45 52.09 24.08
CA LYS A 403 28.26 50.70 24.48
C LYS A 403 27.42 50.00 23.42
N ASN A 404 28.08 49.18 22.61
CA ASN A 404 27.45 48.19 21.75
C ASN A 404 26.68 47.17 22.60
N PHE A 405 25.39 47.01 22.32
CA PHE A 405 24.51 46.06 23.03
C PHE A 405 24.58 44.65 22.42
N TYR A 406 25.79 44.19 22.08
CA TYR A 406 26.08 42.82 21.65
C TYR A 406 27.37 42.35 22.30
N GLN A 407 27.32 42.19 23.62
CA GLN A 407 28.38 41.50 24.35
C GLN A 407 27.78 40.89 25.60
N ASP A 408 26.86 39.94 25.40
CA ASP A 408 26.38 39.03 26.45
C ASP A 408 25.63 37.82 25.84
N ILE A 409 26.29 37.12 24.91
CA ILE A 409 26.04 35.69 24.70
C ILE A 409 27.42 35.08 24.45
N GLY A 410 28.02 34.55 25.51
CA GLY A 410 29.32 33.90 25.45
C GLY A 410 29.30 32.67 24.56
N LEU A 411 30.02 32.73 23.45
CA LEU A 411 30.49 31.61 22.64
C LEU A 411 31.81 32.04 21.98
N GLU A 412 32.90 32.02 22.75
CA GLU A 412 34.25 31.90 22.18
C GLU A 412 34.72 30.46 22.38
N ASN A 413 35.37 29.94 21.33
CA ASN A 413 35.92 28.59 21.15
C ASN A 413 34.98 27.54 20.58
N LEU A 414 34.61 27.73 19.31
CA LEU A 414 34.91 26.68 18.32
C LEU A 414 35.49 27.35 17.08
N SER A 415 36.76 27.03 16.84
CA SER A 415 37.47 27.27 15.60
C SER A 415 36.57 26.90 14.42
N LEU A 416 36.39 27.86 13.52
CA LEU A 416 35.99 27.63 12.15
C LEU A 416 37.03 26.72 11.50
N HIS A 417 36.82 25.42 11.62
CA HIS A 417 37.09 24.53 10.51
C HIS A 417 35.85 24.57 9.63
N ASP A 418 36.06 25.07 8.41
CA ASP A 418 35.19 24.83 7.28
C ASP A 418 34.73 23.37 7.28
N THR A 419 33.44 23.15 7.55
CA THR A 419 32.67 22.02 7.01
C THR A 419 31.20 22.42 6.93
N ASP A 420 30.89 23.40 6.07
CA ASP A 420 29.74 23.22 5.20
C ASP A 420 30.06 22.02 4.30
N SER A 421 29.88 20.80 4.83
CA SER A 421 29.53 19.71 3.94
C SER A 421 28.05 19.90 3.62
N GLU A 422 27.82 20.51 2.47
CA GLU A 422 26.80 20.00 1.54
C GLU A 422 26.70 18.50 1.80
N ARG A 423 25.57 18.04 2.37
CA ARG A 423 25.28 16.62 2.34
C ARG A 423 25.09 16.33 0.86
N GLU A 424 26.17 15.92 0.20
CA GLU A 424 26.14 15.31 -1.11
C GLU A 424 24.99 14.30 -1.04
N ALA A 425 23.92 14.60 -1.80
CA ALA A 425 22.92 13.60 -2.11
C ALA A 425 23.69 12.38 -2.59
N ASP A 426 23.39 11.21 -2.01
CA ASP A 426 24.08 9.95 -2.30
C ASP A 426 24.48 9.93 -3.79
N PRO A 427 25.77 9.91 -4.15
CA PRO A 427 26.22 10.03 -5.53
C PRO A 427 25.52 9.01 -6.44
N HIS A 428 25.14 7.86 -5.87
CA HIS A 428 24.38 6.85 -6.56
C HIS A 428 22.92 7.26 -6.82
N LEU A 429 22.26 7.94 -5.89
CA LEU A 429 20.88 8.44 -6.03
C LEU A 429 20.82 9.60 -7.03
N THR A 430 21.74 10.55 -6.97
CA THR A 430 21.83 11.69 -7.90
C THR A 430 22.04 11.21 -9.34
N ALA A 431 22.99 10.29 -9.55
CA ALA A 431 23.21 9.68 -10.88
C ALA A 431 22.00 8.84 -11.35
N THR A 432 21.26 8.22 -10.41
CA THR A 432 20.02 7.49 -10.74
C THR A 432 18.92 8.45 -11.18
N VAL A 433 18.72 9.57 -10.48
CA VAL A 433 17.68 10.56 -10.84
C VAL A 433 18.01 11.24 -12.17
N ASP A 434 19.27 11.63 -12.39
CA ASP A 434 19.73 12.21 -13.67
C ASP A 434 19.45 11.25 -14.84
N LYS A 435 19.85 9.98 -14.70
CA LYS A 435 19.59 8.95 -15.71
C LYS A 435 18.09 8.75 -15.96
N VAL A 436 17.25 8.78 -14.94
CA VAL A 436 15.79 8.63 -15.10
C VAL A 436 15.17 9.84 -15.80
N ILE A 437 15.70 11.05 -15.60
CA ILE A 437 15.28 12.23 -16.34
C ILE A 437 15.66 12.11 -17.82
N GLU A 438 16.85 11.58 -18.13
CA GLU A 438 17.29 11.28 -19.50
C GLU A 438 16.43 10.19 -20.16
N ASP A 439 16.20 9.08 -19.46
CA ASP A 439 15.41 7.94 -19.95
C ASP A 439 13.94 8.37 -20.16
N ALA A 440 13.35 9.15 -19.25
CA ALA A 440 11.98 9.65 -19.39
C ALA A 440 11.81 10.61 -20.60
N TRP A 441 12.87 11.32 -21.02
CA TRP A 441 12.85 12.06 -22.28
C TRP A 441 12.77 11.10 -23.49
N MET A 442 13.52 10.00 -23.46
CA MET A 442 13.70 9.08 -24.59
C MET A 442 12.59 8.02 -24.74
N SER A 443 12.13 7.40 -23.64
CA SER A 443 11.30 6.16 -23.68
C SER A 443 9.81 6.33 -23.36
N GLY A 444 9.38 7.45 -22.75
CA GLY A 444 7.95 7.75 -22.54
C GLY A 444 7.37 7.30 -21.18
N ASP A 445 6.07 6.97 -21.15
CA ASP A 445 5.21 6.96 -19.94
C ASP A 445 5.67 6.04 -18.78
N ASP A 446 6.36 4.94 -19.07
CA ASP A 446 6.83 3.99 -18.04
C ASP A 446 7.92 4.60 -17.14
N ASP A 447 8.80 5.44 -17.71
CA ASP A 447 9.90 6.08 -16.99
C ASP A 447 9.43 7.32 -16.20
N PHE A 448 8.37 8.00 -16.65
CA PHE A 448 7.71 9.04 -15.86
C PHE A 448 7.10 8.48 -14.57
N SER A 449 6.56 7.27 -14.63
CA SER A 449 6.03 6.59 -13.44
C SER A 449 7.14 6.29 -12.43
N TYR A 450 8.32 5.91 -12.92
CA TYR A 450 9.49 5.69 -12.07
C TYR A 450 10.07 7.00 -11.50
N LEU A 451 10.12 8.08 -12.29
CA LEU A 451 10.49 9.42 -11.82
C LEU A 451 9.55 9.90 -10.70
N MET A 452 8.23 9.72 -10.88
CA MET A 452 7.24 10.06 -9.85
C MET A 452 7.38 9.19 -8.60
N GLN A 453 7.72 7.91 -8.76
CA GLN A 453 8.00 7.02 -7.63
C GLN A 453 9.20 7.53 -6.83
N LEU A 454 10.30 7.91 -7.48
CA LEU A 454 11.49 8.45 -6.81
C LEU A 454 11.18 9.74 -6.03
N ILE A 455 10.39 10.65 -6.60
CA ILE A 455 9.94 11.89 -5.92
C ILE A 455 9.08 11.57 -4.68
N LEU A 456 8.23 10.55 -4.76
CA LEU A 456 7.29 10.20 -3.68
C LEU A 456 7.89 9.28 -2.60
N SER A 457 8.85 8.42 -2.93
CA SER A 457 9.41 7.41 -2.02
C SER A 457 10.83 7.72 -1.53
N GLU A 458 11.69 8.32 -2.35
CA GLU A 458 13.13 8.46 -2.08
C GLU A 458 13.54 9.87 -1.60
N ASN A 459 12.58 10.68 -1.13
CA ASN A 459 12.82 12.04 -0.63
C ASN A 459 13.56 12.96 -1.63
N VAL A 460 13.42 12.69 -2.93
CA VAL A 460 13.95 13.53 -4.01
C VAL A 460 13.11 14.79 -4.10
N SER A 461 13.76 15.95 -4.21
CA SER A 461 13.07 17.24 -4.36
C SER A 461 12.18 17.22 -5.62
N VAL A 462 10.93 17.66 -5.51
CA VAL A 462 10.04 17.86 -6.67
C VAL A 462 10.63 18.88 -7.67
N ASP A 463 11.47 19.78 -7.16
CA ASP A 463 12.19 20.81 -7.90
C ASP A 463 13.63 20.40 -8.23
N TYR A 464 13.96 19.10 -8.17
CA TYR A 464 15.26 18.59 -8.57
C TYR A 464 15.60 19.05 -10.00
N GLN A 465 16.85 19.43 -10.22
CA GLN A 465 17.35 19.85 -11.52
C GLN A 465 18.48 18.92 -11.93
N HIS A 466 18.39 18.38 -13.14
CA HIS A 466 19.44 17.56 -13.73
C HIS A 466 20.79 18.30 -13.70
N ASN A 467 21.88 17.62 -13.33
CA ASN A 467 23.18 18.26 -13.11
C ASN A 467 23.73 19.01 -14.33
N GLU A 468 23.60 18.46 -15.54
CA GLU A 468 24.12 19.11 -16.76
C GLU A 468 23.13 20.08 -17.43
N THR A 469 21.85 19.70 -17.53
CA THR A 469 20.85 20.42 -18.32
C THR A 469 19.99 21.37 -17.50
N HIS A 470 20.07 21.29 -16.17
CA HIS A 470 19.21 21.98 -15.21
C HIS A 470 17.70 21.82 -15.47
N VAL A 471 17.31 20.77 -16.21
CA VAL A 471 15.92 20.43 -16.50
C VAL A 471 15.26 19.87 -15.26
N SER A 472 14.08 20.36 -14.93
CA SER A 472 13.26 19.84 -13.83
C SER A 472 12.21 18.82 -14.33
N PRO A 473 11.69 17.94 -13.46
CA PRO A 473 10.59 17.03 -13.80
C PRO A 473 9.38 17.74 -14.43
N LEU A 474 9.08 18.97 -13.98
CA LEU A 474 7.98 19.76 -14.51
C LEU A 474 8.24 20.25 -15.95
N MET A 475 9.47 20.67 -16.25
CA MET A 475 9.86 21.05 -17.62
C MET A 475 9.79 19.85 -18.56
N LEU A 476 10.24 18.69 -18.09
CA LEU A 476 10.24 17.43 -18.84
C LEU A 476 8.81 17.01 -19.19
N ALA A 477 7.92 16.98 -18.20
CA ALA A 477 6.50 16.62 -18.40
C ALA A 477 5.79 17.63 -19.32
N ALA A 478 6.09 18.92 -19.17
CA ALA A 478 5.54 19.98 -20.02
C ALA A 478 6.02 19.88 -21.49
N GLY A 479 7.29 19.54 -21.71
CA GLY A 479 7.86 19.36 -23.05
C GLY A 479 7.41 18.07 -23.76
N ARG A 480 6.98 17.05 -23.01
CA ARG A 480 6.46 15.78 -23.57
C ARG A 480 4.94 15.77 -23.77
N GLY A 481 4.24 16.77 -23.23
CA GLY A 481 2.79 16.86 -23.38
C GLY A 481 1.99 16.02 -22.39
N ASN A 482 2.60 15.59 -21.28
CA ASN A 482 1.92 14.74 -20.30
C ASN A 482 1.18 15.59 -19.25
N ILE A 483 -0.08 15.93 -19.54
CA ILE A 483 -0.92 16.78 -18.70
C ILE A 483 -1.10 16.19 -17.29
N ASP A 484 -1.34 14.87 -17.19
CA ASP A 484 -1.58 14.19 -15.92
C ASP A 484 -0.38 14.31 -14.97
N VAL A 485 0.84 14.15 -15.49
CA VAL A 485 2.08 14.31 -14.72
C VAL A 485 2.33 15.77 -14.35
N VAL A 486 2.04 16.71 -15.26
CA VAL A 486 2.14 18.15 -14.98
C VAL A 486 1.21 18.55 -13.82
N GLU A 487 -0.05 18.11 -13.84
CA GLU A 487 -1.00 18.37 -12.74
C GLU A 487 -0.51 17.78 -11.41
N GLN A 488 -0.02 16.54 -11.42
CA GLN A 488 0.50 15.89 -10.23
C GLN A 488 1.72 16.61 -9.65
N LEU A 489 2.69 17.00 -10.46
CA LEU A 489 3.88 17.73 -10.02
C LEU A 489 3.51 19.10 -9.43
N LEU A 490 2.53 19.79 -10.02
CA LEU A 490 2.02 21.05 -9.49
C LEU A 490 1.28 20.88 -8.16
N VAL A 491 0.52 19.79 -7.99
CA VAL A 491 -0.12 19.43 -6.71
C VAL A 491 0.94 19.15 -5.63
N LEU A 492 2.06 18.52 -6.00
CA LEU A 492 3.21 18.29 -5.11
C LEU A 492 3.97 19.59 -4.79
N GLY A 493 3.74 20.66 -5.56
CA GLY A 493 4.27 22.00 -5.32
C GLY A 493 5.47 22.37 -6.17
N ALA A 494 5.63 21.75 -7.34
CA ALA A 494 6.68 22.09 -8.29
C ALA A 494 6.65 23.58 -8.67
N SER A 495 7.83 24.20 -8.67
CA SER A 495 8.02 25.61 -8.96
C SER A 495 8.01 25.87 -10.47
N ILE A 496 7.02 26.64 -10.93
CA ILE A 496 6.90 27.04 -12.35
C ILE A 496 7.98 28.02 -12.82
N HIS A 497 8.77 28.59 -11.89
CA HIS A 497 9.74 29.65 -12.17
C HIS A 497 11.18 29.16 -12.34
N ILE A 498 11.42 27.85 -12.20
CA ILE A 498 12.74 27.26 -12.42
C ILE A 498 13.13 27.42 -13.89
N LYS A 499 14.43 27.56 -14.16
CA LYS A 499 14.98 27.69 -15.52
C LYS A 499 16.03 26.62 -15.79
N SER A 500 15.97 26.00 -16.96
CA SER A 500 17.03 25.11 -17.46
C SER A 500 18.24 25.89 -17.99
N THR A 501 19.30 25.21 -18.42
CA THR A 501 20.55 25.83 -18.89
C THR A 501 20.34 26.79 -20.07
N ASN A 502 19.32 26.55 -20.90
CA ASN A 502 18.90 27.42 -22.01
C ASN A 502 18.02 28.63 -21.57
N GLY A 503 17.78 28.79 -20.27
CA GLY A 503 16.96 29.87 -19.70
C GLY A 503 15.45 29.65 -19.79
N TRP A 504 15.00 28.51 -20.31
CA TRP A 504 13.58 28.20 -20.49
C TRP A 504 12.94 27.70 -19.19
N THR A 505 11.71 28.14 -18.95
CA THR A 505 10.83 27.66 -17.88
C THR A 505 9.88 26.58 -18.41
N ALA A 506 9.15 25.89 -17.53
CA ALA A 506 8.20 24.84 -17.96
C ALA A 506 7.16 25.33 -18.98
N ILE A 507 6.76 26.61 -18.93
CA ILE A 507 5.83 27.19 -19.91
C ILE A 507 6.50 27.39 -21.29
N ASP A 508 7.79 27.72 -21.31
CA ASP A 508 8.56 27.89 -22.53
C ASP A 508 8.77 26.54 -23.22
N TRP A 509 9.00 25.49 -22.44
CA TRP A 509 9.03 24.11 -22.93
C TRP A 509 7.67 23.69 -23.52
N ALA A 510 6.56 23.90 -22.81
CA ALA A 510 5.22 23.59 -23.33
C ALA A 510 4.93 24.32 -24.66
N ASN A 511 5.28 25.61 -24.75
CA ASN A 511 5.08 26.41 -25.96
C ASN A 511 5.98 25.95 -27.11
N HIS A 512 7.26 25.66 -26.83
CA HIS A 512 8.23 25.24 -27.84
C HIS A 512 7.86 23.90 -28.49
N PHE A 513 7.36 22.94 -27.70
CA PHE A 513 6.95 21.63 -28.19
C PHE A 513 5.46 21.56 -28.62
N GLY A 514 4.73 22.69 -28.57
CA GLY A 514 3.38 22.81 -29.14
C GLY A 514 2.24 22.35 -28.23
N HIS A 515 2.49 22.17 -26.94
CA HIS A 515 1.49 21.74 -25.94
C HIS A 515 0.73 22.93 -25.36
N LYS A 516 -0.19 23.49 -26.16
CA LYS A 516 -0.97 24.70 -25.79
C LYS A 516 -1.82 24.52 -24.53
N GLU A 517 -2.42 23.35 -24.34
CA GLU A 517 -3.24 23.05 -23.15
C GLU A 517 -2.42 23.13 -21.86
N ILE A 518 -1.18 22.64 -21.88
CA ILE A 518 -0.25 22.72 -20.74
C ILE A 518 0.24 24.15 -20.54
N ALA A 519 0.53 24.88 -21.62
CA ALA A 519 0.93 26.27 -21.52
C ALA A 519 -0.20 27.14 -20.93
N GLU A 520 -1.45 26.92 -21.34
CA GLU A 520 -2.64 27.56 -20.77
C GLU A 520 -2.84 27.16 -19.31
N LEU A 521 -2.67 25.88 -18.96
CA LEU A 521 -2.70 25.39 -17.59
C LEU A 521 -1.70 26.18 -16.74
N LEU A 522 -0.41 26.16 -17.11
CA LEU A 522 0.68 26.84 -16.41
C LEU A 522 0.52 28.37 -16.34
N ASN A 523 -0.16 28.98 -17.30
CA ASN A 523 -0.44 30.43 -17.34
C ASN A 523 -1.72 30.83 -16.58
N SER A 524 -2.64 29.88 -16.35
CA SER A 524 -3.93 30.16 -15.73
C SER A 524 -3.80 30.56 -14.26
N GLN A 525 -4.59 31.55 -13.83
CA GLN A 525 -4.68 31.94 -12.41
C GLN A 525 -5.31 30.88 -11.50
N CYS A 526 -5.69 29.70 -12.04
CA CYS A 526 -6.15 28.54 -11.27
C CYS A 526 -5.16 28.09 -10.19
N PHE A 527 -3.86 28.42 -10.29
CA PHE A 527 -2.91 28.11 -9.23
C PHE A 527 -3.03 28.97 -7.97
N LYS A 528 -3.68 30.13 -8.04
CA LYS A 528 -4.10 30.83 -6.80
C LYS A 528 -5.16 30.02 -6.05
N PHE A 529 -5.99 29.25 -6.74
CA PHE A 529 -7.02 28.38 -6.15
C PHE A 529 -6.42 27.13 -5.48
N LEU A 530 -5.44 26.47 -6.10
CA LEU A 530 -4.71 25.34 -5.50
C LEU A 530 -3.82 25.78 -4.31
N ARG A 531 -3.20 26.96 -4.40
CA ARG A 531 -2.50 27.58 -3.27
C ARG A 531 -3.47 27.96 -2.14
N CYS A 532 -4.65 28.47 -2.47
CA CYS A 532 -5.70 28.78 -1.49
C CYS A 532 -6.23 27.51 -0.81
N LEU A 533 -6.43 26.40 -1.53
CA LEU A 533 -6.79 25.09 -0.96
C LEU A 533 -5.76 24.55 0.04
N ARG A 534 -4.47 24.83 -0.20
CA ARG A 534 -3.36 24.51 0.72
C ARG A 534 -3.35 25.41 1.96
N GLU A 535 -3.75 26.68 1.82
CA GLU A 535 -3.86 27.66 2.92
C GLU A 535 -5.15 27.49 3.75
N THR A 536 -6.28 27.12 3.14
CA THR A 536 -7.57 26.85 3.81
C THR A 536 -7.56 25.52 4.56
N LYS A 537 -6.75 24.54 4.14
CA LYS A 537 -6.47 23.34 4.94
C LYS A 537 -5.51 23.60 6.11
N LYS A 538 -4.66 24.64 6.01
CA LYS A 538 -3.76 25.06 7.10
C LYS A 538 -4.42 25.95 8.16
N LYS A 539 -5.46 26.70 7.81
CA LYS A 539 -6.25 27.51 8.76
C LYS A 539 -7.66 26.93 8.87
N GLY A 540 -7.88 26.07 9.86
CA GLY A 540 -9.22 25.58 10.18
C GLY A 540 -10.17 26.74 10.50
N MET A 541 -11.01 27.14 9.54
CA MET A 541 -12.05 28.13 9.74
C MET A 541 -13.32 27.71 9.01
N LYS A 542 -14.34 27.32 9.79
CA LYS A 542 -15.74 27.29 9.35
C LYS A 542 -16.21 28.74 9.19
N SER A 543 -16.89 29.07 8.09
CA SER A 543 -18.05 29.99 8.01
C SER A 543 -18.08 30.91 6.77
N LYS A 544 -19.21 30.83 6.05
CA LYS A 544 -19.88 31.84 5.22
C LYS A 544 -19.21 32.46 3.98
N MET A 545 -17.89 32.43 3.80
CA MET A 545 -17.29 33.03 2.59
C MET A 545 -17.39 32.11 1.36
N ALA A 546 -17.39 30.79 1.56
CA ALA A 546 -17.53 29.80 0.48
C ALA A 546 -18.95 29.81 -0.16
N ALA A 547 -19.99 30.02 0.66
CA ALA A 547 -21.38 30.01 0.18
C ALA A 547 -21.76 31.24 -0.66
N ASN A 548 -21.08 32.38 -0.46
CA ASN A 548 -21.34 33.62 -1.22
C ASN A 548 -20.57 33.70 -2.54
N PHE A 549 -19.60 32.82 -2.78
CA PHE A 549 -18.82 32.80 -4.03
C PHE A 549 -19.33 31.76 -5.04
N GLU A 550 -19.92 30.65 -4.57
CA GLU A 550 -20.58 29.65 -5.42
C GLU A 550 -21.77 30.24 -6.20
N THR A 551 -22.46 31.22 -5.62
CA THR A 551 -23.62 31.87 -6.23
C THR A 551 -23.27 32.90 -7.31
N HIS A 552 -22.02 33.39 -7.37
CA HIS A 552 -21.64 34.42 -8.34
C HIS A 552 -21.00 33.86 -9.61
N TYR A 553 -20.38 32.68 -9.55
CA TYR A 553 -19.67 32.08 -10.69
C TYR A 553 -20.52 31.13 -11.56
N LEU A 554 -21.61 30.56 -11.02
CA LEU A 554 -22.55 29.74 -11.80
C LEU A 554 -23.59 30.55 -12.59
N ARG A 555 -23.48 31.89 -12.61
CA ARG A 555 -24.47 32.77 -13.26
C ARG A 555 -23.98 33.52 -14.48
N ASN A 556 -22.70 33.38 -14.86
CA ASN A 556 -22.10 34.11 -15.99
C ASN A 556 -21.27 33.22 -16.94
N TYR A 557 -21.53 31.91 -16.98
CA TYR A 557 -21.13 31.02 -18.08
C TYR A 557 -22.27 30.07 -18.41
#